data_AF-A0A958FIL9-F1
#
_entry.id   AF-A0A958FIL9-F1
#
_cell.length_a   1.000
_cell.length_b   1.000
_cell.length_c   1.000
_cell.angle_alpha   90.00
_cell.angle_beta   90.00
_cell.angle_gamma   90.00
#
_symmetry.space_group_name_H-M   'P 1'
#
loop_
_entity.id
_entity.type
_entity.pdbx_description
1 polymer ?
#
loop_
_entity_poly.entity_id
_entity_poly.type
_entity_poly.pdbx_seq_one_letter_code
_entity_poly.pdbx_strand_id
1 'polypeptide(L)'
;KMGADRVIGVDVSTTLLKEDRLRSFLDIMNQAINFQIVSSTEAQRAQCDYLLQPDIADFSVFDFDRVPEIIAAGEKVARAHYAALQALADTLAAYGPPSPPEVLPQIDSLYITRVETRGLRTLTRSLVIAELGIRLPARITLDQLERGIEHIYSLQMFDRVGYSIEDGEEGSTLLIRL
;
A
#
# COMPACT_ATOMS: atom_id res chain seq x y z
N LYS A 1 -7.84 -0.82 10.46
CA LYS A 1 -9.16 -0.20 10.18
C LYS A 1 -8.96 1.30 10.03
N MET A 2 -9.58 1.94 9.03
CA MET A 2 -9.34 3.35 8.67
C MET A 2 -10.38 4.34 9.24
N GLY A 3 -11.28 3.89 10.11
CA GLY A 3 -12.25 4.78 10.78
C GLY A 3 -13.46 5.20 9.93
N ALA A 4 -13.73 4.54 8.80
CA ALA A 4 -14.91 4.81 7.99
C ALA A 4 -16.20 4.27 8.63
N ASP A 5 -17.26 5.07 8.61
CA ASP A 5 -18.62 4.67 9.07
C ASP A 5 -19.42 3.92 8.00
N ARG A 6 -19.11 4.16 6.72
CA ARG A 6 -19.76 3.53 5.56
C ARG A 6 -18.71 3.02 4.58
N VAL A 7 -18.93 1.84 4.02
CA VAL A 7 -18.04 1.20 3.06
C VAL A 7 -18.78 0.95 1.75
N ILE A 8 -18.25 1.53 0.66
CA ILE A 8 -18.63 1.18 -0.71
C ILE A 8 -17.59 0.18 -1.22
N GLY A 9 -17.99 -1.08 -1.32
CA GLY A 9 -17.17 -2.14 -1.89
C GLY A 9 -17.43 -2.27 -3.39
N VAL A 10 -16.35 -2.34 -4.18
CA VAL A 10 -16.41 -2.71 -5.58
C VAL A 10 -15.73 -4.06 -5.73
N ASP A 11 -16.53 -5.07 -6.04
CA ASP A 11 -16.05 -6.44 -6.14
C ASP A 11 -15.91 -6.84 -7.61
N VAL A 12 -14.65 -6.91 -8.03
CA VAL A 12 -14.21 -7.33 -9.37
C VAL A 12 -13.76 -8.79 -9.39
N SER A 13 -14.09 -9.58 -8.36
CA SER A 13 -13.81 -11.01 -8.39
C SER A 13 -14.65 -11.69 -9.46
N THR A 14 -14.00 -12.53 -10.26
CA THR A 14 -14.70 -13.35 -11.25
C THR A 14 -15.21 -14.62 -10.57
N THR A 15 -16.35 -15.13 -11.03
CA THR A 15 -16.80 -16.46 -10.64
C THR A 15 -15.82 -17.50 -11.19
N LEU A 16 -15.66 -18.61 -10.49
CA LEU A 16 -14.83 -19.73 -10.94
C LEU A 16 -15.21 -20.11 -12.38
N LEU A 17 -14.21 -20.19 -13.26
CA LEU A 17 -14.41 -20.63 -14.65
C LEU A 17 -15.05 -22.01 -14.65
N LYS A 18 -16.01 -22.19 -15.57
CA LYS A 18 -16.59 -23.51 -15.86
C LYS A 18 -15.55 -24.39 -16.56
N GLU A 19 -15.70 -25.71 -16.43
CA GLU A 19 -14.77 -26.70 -16.96
C GLU A 19 -14.49 -26.53 -18.47
N ASP A 20 -15.49 -26.10 -19.24
CA ASP A 20 -15.42 -25.85 -20.68
C ASP A 20 -14.57 -24.61 -21.07
N ARG A 21 -14.25 -23.75 -20.10
CA ARG A 21 -13.42 -22.55 -20.24
C ARG A 21 -11.99 -22.76 -19.73
N LEU A 22 -11.66 -23.92 -19.16
CA LEU A 22 -10.29 -24.28 -18.73
C LEU A 22 -9.51 -24.95 -19.88
N ARG A 23 -9.18 -24.18 -20.92
CA ARG A 23 -8.63 -24.72 -22.17
C ARG A 23 -7.11 -24.68 -22.24
N SER A 24 -6.47 -23.95 -21.34
CA SER A 24 -5.02 -23.77 -21.34
C SER A 24 -4.43 -23.87 -19.93
N PHE A 25 -3.11 -24.08 -19.87
CA PHE A 25 -2.35 -24.04 -18.62
C PHE A 25 -2.51 -22.71 -17.88
N LEU A 26 -2.57 -21.60 -18.63
CA LEU A 26 -2.80 -20.27 -18.07
C LEU A 26 -4.18 -20.15 -17.42
N ASP A 27 -5.23 -20.72 -18.03
CA ASP A 27 -6.58 -20.72 -17.45
C ASP A 27 -6.63 -21.49 -16.13
N ILE A 28 -5.92 -22.63 -16.05
CA ILE A 28 -5.83 -23.45 -14.83
C ILE A 28 -5.07 -22.70 -13.73
N MET A 29 -3.96 -22.03 -14.07
CA MET A 29 -3.20 -21.21 -13.11
C MET A 29 -4.04 -20.04 -12.58
N ASN A 30 -4.74 -19.32 -13.46
CA ASN A 30 -5.62 -18.23 -13.08
C ASN A 30 -6.79 -18.72 -12.20
N GLN A 31 -7.36 -19.88 -12.49
CA GLN A 31 -8.42 -20.49 -11.68
C GLN A 31 -7.94 -20.76 -10.25
N ALA A 32 -6.72 -21.27 -10.07
CA ALA A 32 -6.16 -21.55 -8.75
C ALA A 32 -5.98 -20.28 -7.90
N ILE A 33 -5.57 -19.17 -8.53
CA ILE A 33 -5.48 -17.85 -7.87
C ILE A 33 -6.87 -17.36 -7.49
N ASN A 34 -7.85 -17.47 -8.39
CA ASN A 34 -9.22 -17.02 -8.16
C ASN A 34 -9.92 -17.76 -6.99
N PHE A 35 -9.61 -19.03 -6.76
CA PHE A 35 -10.13 -19.77 -5.59
C PHE A 35 -9.82 -19.09 -4.25
N GLN A 36 -8.59 -18.60 -4.08
CA GLN A 36 -8.19 -17.90 -2.86
C GLN A 36 -8.89 -16.56 -2.72
N ILE A 37 -9.00 -15.82 -3.83
CA ILE A 37 -9.67 -14.52 -3.88
C ILE A 37 -11.14 -14.69 -3.46
N VAL A 38 -11.89 -15.58 -4.11
CA VAL A 38 -13.32 -15.80 -3.82
C VAL A 38 -13.55 -16.14 -2.35
N SER A 39 -12.74 -17.03 -1.76
CA SER A 39 -12.86 -17.40 -0.34
C SER A 39 -12.61 -16.22 0.60
N SER A 40 -11.67 -15.32 0.26
CA SER A 40 -11.37 -14.14 1.07
C SER A 40 -12.37 -13.00 0.87
N THR A 41 -12.94 -12.88 -0.33
CA THR A 41 -13.86 -11.80 -0.71
C THR A 41 -15.24 -12.00 -0.11
N GLU A 42 -15.69 -13.23 0.14
CA GLU A 42 -17.00 -13.51 0.74
C GLU A 42 -17.18 -12.82 2.11
N ALA A 43 -16.17 -12.91 2.98
CA ALA A 43 -16.19 -12.24 4.28
C ALA A 43 -16.10 -10.71 4.17
N GLN A 44 -15.50 -10.19 3.10
CA GLN A 44 -15.35 -8.75 2.84
C GLN A 44 -16.64 -8.14 2.28
N ARG A 45 -17.36 -8.87 1.42
CA ARG A 45 -18.68 -8.46 0.89
C ARG A 45 -19.65 -8.14 2.02
N ALA A 46 -19.68 -8.97 3.06
CA ALA A 46 -20.56 -8.78 4.22
C ALA A 46 -20.20 -7.54 5.07
N GLN A 47 -19.04 -6.93 4.86
CA GLN A 47 -18.60 -5.72 5.57
C GLN A 47 -18.90 -4.43 4.80
N CYS A 48 -19.45 -4.53 3.58
CA CYS A 48 -19.77 -3.39 2.74
C CYS A 48 -21.24 -2.96 2.97
N ASP A 49 -21.47 -1.65 3.13
CA ASP A 49 -22.82 -1.08 3.15
C ASP A 49 -23.42 -1.03 1.74
N TYR A 50 -22.57 -0.76 0.74
CA TYR A 50 -22.92 -0.75 -0.66
C TYR A 50 -21.96 -1.66 -1.41
N LEU A 51 -22.46 -2.68 -2.08
CA LEU A 51 -21.66 -3.62 -2.86
C LEU A 51 -21.97 -3.47 -4.35
N LEU A 52 -20.98 -3.06 -5.13
CA LEU A 52 -21.06 -2.93 -6.59
C LEU A 52 -20.30 -4.10 -7.23
N GLN A 53 -20.97 -4.88 -8.05
CA GLN A 53 -20.39 -6.05 -8.74
C GLN A 53 -20.48 -5.86 -10.26
N PRO A 54 -19.48 -5.22 -10.90
CA PRO A 54 -19.38 -5.17 -12.35
C PRO A 54 -19.23 -6.58 -12.94
N ASP A 55 -19.98 -6.85 -14.00
CA ASP A 55 -19.84 -8.09 -14.76
C ASP A 55 -18.60 -7.99 -15.66
N ILE A 56 -17.53 -8.64 -15.22
CA ILE A 56 -16.26 -8.69 -15.94
C ILE A 56 -15.78 -10.13 -16.19
N ALA A 57 -16.67 -11.12 -16.15
CA ALA A 57 -16.32 -12.54 -16.27
C ALA A 57 -15.69 -12.91 -17.63
N ASP A 58 -15.90 -12.08 -18.65
CA ASP A 58 -15.35 -12.24 -20.00
C ASP A 58 -14.06 -11.46 -20.26
N PHE A 59 -13.47 -10.84 -19.23
CA PHE A 59 -12.18 -10.16 -19.34
C PHE A 59 -11.08 -10.95 -18.62
N SER A 60 -9.95 -11.08 -19.30
CA SER A 60 -8.72 -11.61 -18.74
C SER A 60 -7.91 -10.50 -18.07
N VAL A 61 -7.04 -10.87 -17.12
CA VAL A 61 -6.04 -9.95 -16.51
C VAL A 61 -5.02 -9.41 -17.54
N PHE A 62 -5.02 -9.96 -18.75
CA PHE A 62 -4.15 -9.55 -19.86
C PHE A 62 -4.85 -8.72 -20.95
N ASP A 63 -6.15 -8.43 -20.82
CA ASP A 63 -6.97 -7.73 -21.84
C ASP A 63 -6.78 -6.19 -21.79
N PHE A 64 -5.54 -5.73 -21.96
CA PHE A 64 -5.19 -4.30 -21.91
C PHE A 64 -5.73 -3.48 -23.09
N ASP A 65 -6.16 -4.13 -24.16
CA ASP A 65 -6.80 -3.53 -25.33
C ASP A 65 -8.31 -3.27 -25.13
N ARG A 66 -8.93 -3.92 -24.14
CA ARG A 66 -10.38 -3.84 -23.87
C ARG A 66 -10.74 -2.93 -22.68
N VAL A 67 -9.81 -2.08 -22.25
CA VAL A 67 -10.00 -1.12 -21.16
C VAL A 67 -11.29 -0.29 -21.29
N PRO A 68 -11.68 0.22 -22.48
CA PRO A 68 -12.92 0.98 -22.61
C PRO A 68 -14.18 0.17 -22.23
N GLU A 69 -14.21 -1.12 -22.54
CA GLU A 69 -15.34 -2.00 -22.20
C GLU A 69 -15.40 -2.27 -20.69
N ILE A 70 -14.25 -2.45 -20.05
CA ILE A 70 -14.14 -2.66 -18.60
C ILE A 70 -14.64 -1.42 -17.84
N ILE A 71 -14.24 -0.22 -18.29
CA ILE A 71 -14.73 1.05 -17.71
C ILE A 71 -16.25 1.15 -17.85
N ALA A 72 -16.78 0.84 -19.04
CA ALA A 72 -18.21 0.87 -19.29
C ALA A 72 -19.00 -0.14 -18.41
N ALA A 73 -18.43 -1.33 -18.16
CA ALA A 73 -19.02 -2.32 -17.25
C ALA A 73 -19.12 -1.79 -15.81
N GLY A 74 -18.06 -1.14 -15.32
CA GLY A 74 -18.05 -0.46 -14.02
C GLY A 74 -19.08 0.67 -13.94
N GLU A 75 -19.10 1.54 -14.95
CA GLU A 75 -20.03 2.66 -15.04
C GLU A 75 -21.49 2.20 -15.06
N LYS A 76 -21.80 1.14 -15.80
CA LYS A 76 -23.14 0.56 -15.87
C LYS A 76 -23.66 0.16 -14.48
N VAL A 77 -22.83 -0.50 -13.67
CA VAL A 77 -23.21 -0.92 -12.32
C VAL A 77 -23.31 0.27 -11.36
N ALA A 78 -22.39 1.23 -11.44
CA ALA A 78 -22.48 2.45 -10.65
C ALA A 78 -23.75 3.26 -10.96
N ARG A 79 -24.12 3.38 -12.24
CA ARG A 79 -25.36 4.05 -12.67
C ARG A 79 -26.61 3.33 -12.19
N ALA A 80 -26.60 1.99 -12.17
CA ALA A 80 -27.71 1.21 -11.60
C ALA A 80 -27.91 1.49 -10.09
N HIS A 81 -26.83 1.84 -9.37
CA HIS A 81 -26.85 2.19 -7.96
C HIS A 81 -26.92 3.70 -7.71
N TYR A 82 -27.09 4.52 -8.75
CA TYR A 82 -26.96 5.97 -8.67
C TYR A 82 -27.87 6.58 -7.60
N ALA A 83 -29.13 6.14 -7.49
CA ALA A 83 -30.04 6.67 -6.48
C ALA A 83 -29.56 6.44 -5.03
N ALA A 84 -29.01 5.26 -4.73
CA ALA A 84 -28.47 4.93 -3.41
C ALA A 84 -27.19 5.72 -3.11
N LEU A 85 -26.32 5.85 -4.10
CA LEU A 85 -25.08 6.63 -3.98
C LEU A 85 -25.37 8.14 -3.84
N GLN A 86 -26.37 8.64 -4.57
CA GLN A 86 -26.82 10.03 -4.46
C GLN A 86 -27.41 10.29 -3.07
N ALA A 87 -28.26 9.40 -2.56
CA ALA A 87 -28.81 9.53 -1.21
C ALA A 87 -27.69 9.56 -0.15
N LEU A 88 -26.65 8.72 -0.28
CA LEU A 88 -25.49 8.78 0.59
C LEU A 88 -24.77 10.14 0.48
N ALA A 89 -24.53 10.63 -0.74
CA ALA A 89 -23.91 11.93 -0.95
C ALA A 89 -24.72 13.08 -0.32
N ASP A 90 -26.05 13.04 -0.46
CA ASP A 90 -26.96 14.02 0.14
C ASP A 90 -26.91 13.97 1.67
N THR A 91 -26.82 12.77 2.28
CA THR A 91 -26.62 12.65 3.73
C THR A 91 -25.28 13.22 4.17
N LEU A 92 -24.21 13.01 3.40
CA LEU A 92 -22.88 13.55 3.71
C LEU A 92 -22.84 15.07 3.59
N ALA A 93 -23.55 15.65 2.62
CA ALA A 93 -23.66 17.10 2.47
C ALA A 93 -24.30 17.78 3.69
N ALA A 94 -25.15 17.07 4.44
CA ALA A 94 -25.75 17.57 5.68
C ALA A 94 -24.73 17.75 6.83
N TYR A 95 -23.58 17.07 6.77
CA TYR A 95 -22.49 17.23 7.75
C TYR A 95 -21.65 18.49 7.54
N GLY A 96 -21.93 19.27 6.48
CA GLY A 96 -21.18 20.47 6.13
C GLY A 96 -19.96 20.18 5.25
N PRO A 97 -19.22 21.23 4.81
CA PRO A 97 -18.02 21.04 4.02
C PRO A 97 -17.00 20.20 4.81
N PRO A 98 -16.32 19.22 4.17
CA PRO A 98 -15.28 18.46 4.84
C PRO A 98 -14.27 19.44 5.43
N SER A 99 -13.91 19.25 6.71
CA SER A 99 -12.80 20.01 7.28
C SER A 99 -11.58 19.80 6.39
N PRO A 100 -10.83 20.86 6.06
CA PRO A 100 -9.58 20.68 5.33
C PRO A 100 -8.77 19.62 6.07
N PRO A 101 -8.20 18.64 5.36
CA PRO A 101 -7.40 17.61 6.01
C PRO A 101 -6.37 18.31 6.88
N GLU A 102 -6.20 17.83 8.11
CA GLU A 102 -5.17 18.34 8.99
C GLU A 102 -3.85 18.19 8.23
N VAL A 103 -3.27 19.32 7.83
CA VAL A 103 -1.97 19.33 7.15
C VAL A 103 -0.99 18.90 8.21
N LEU A 104 -0.67 17.61 8.22
CA LEU A 104 0.39 17.09 9.04
C LEU A 104 1.64 17.92 8.72
N PRO A 105 2.38 18.40 9.74
CA PRO A 105 3.61 19.12 9.49
C PRO A 105 4.49 18.24 8.61
N GLN A 106 4.91 18.76 7.47
CA GLN A 106 5.82 18.07 6.59
C GLN A 106 7.15 17.94 7.36
N ILE A 107 7.47 16.72 7.80
CA ILE A 107 8.74 16.46 8.50
C ILE A 107 9.83 16.39 7.43
N ASP A 108 10.30 17.56 7.02
CA ASP A 108 11.33 17.68 5.97
C ASP A 108 12.73 17.32 6.48
N SER A 109 12.91 17.25 7.81
CA SER A 109 14.19 16.90 8.41
C SER A 109 14.05 16.23 9.77
N LEU A 110 14.96 15.31 10.05
CA LEU A 110 15.15 14.60 11.31
C LEU A 110 16.41 15.12 11.98
N TYR A 111 16.34 15.45 13.27
CA TYR A 111 17.53 15.82 14.04
C TYR A 111 18.12 14.58 14.72
N ILE A 112 19.15 14.01 14.11
CA ILE A 112 19.82 12.80 14.60
C ILE A 112 21.01 13.20 15.45
N THR A 113 21.00 12.79 16.72
CA THR A 113 22.10 13.03 17.66
C THR A 113 23.01 11.82 17.81
N ARG A 114 22.48 10.62 17.61
CA ARG A 114 23.18 9.36 17.83
C ARG A 114 22.82 8.32 16.77
N VAL A 115 23.79 7.50 16.40
CA VAL A 115 23.59 6.33 15.53
C VAL A 115 23.96 5.08 16.32
N GLU A 116 23.10 4.07 16.32
CA GLU A 116 23.38 2.75 16.89
C GLU A 116 23.31 1.68 15.80
N THR A 117 24.11 0.64 15.95
CA THR A 117 24.20 -0.47 14.99
C THR A 117 23.96 -1.78 15.71
N ARG A 118 23.07 -2.62 15.18
CA ARG A 118 22.85 -4.00 15.64
C ARG A 118 23.14 -4.98 14.51
N GLY A 119 23.65 -6.16 14.85
CA GLY A 119 23.92 -7.23 13.86
C GLY A 119 25.33 -7.23 13.26
N LEU A 120 26.22 -6.33 13.71
CA LEU A 120 27.62 -6.32 13.27
C LEU A 120 28.34 -7.62 13.63
N ARG A 121 28.86 -8.31 12.61
CA ARG A 121 29.73 -9.49 12.77
C ARG A 121 31.18 -9.18 12.42
N THR A 122 31.40 -8.63 11.24
CA THR A 122 32.75 -8.47 10.65
C THR A 122 33.16 -7.00 10.52
N LEU A 123 32.19 -6.09 10.42
CA LEU A 123 32.41 -4.67 10.25
C LEU A 123 32.45 -3.91 11.57
N THR A 124 33.26 -2.86 11.64
CA THR A 124 33.25 -1.94 12.77
C THR A 124 32.11 -0.94 12.63
N ARG A 125 31.55 -0.53 13.78
CA ARG A 125 30.54 0.54 13.84
C ARG A 125 31.02 1.83 13.18
N SER A 126 32.32 2.14 13.27
CA SER A 126 32.90 3.34 12.66
C SER A 126 32.79 3.35 11.14
N LEU A 127 32.94 2.19 10.47
CA LEU A 127 32.82 2.14 9.01
C LEU A 127 31.37 2.32 8.56
N VAL A 128 30.40 1.74 9.28
CA VAL A 128 28.97 1.96 8.99
C VAL A 128 28.60 3.44 9.14
N ILE A 129 29.11 4.11 10.18
CA ILE A 129 28.88 5.54 10.38
C ILE A 129 29.56 6.38 9.28
N ALA A 130 30.76 6.00 8.85
CA ALA A 130 31.45 6.67 7.75
C ALA A 130 30.67 6.55 6.44
N GLU A 131 30.17 5.36 6.14
CA GLU A 131 29.43 5.06 4.91
C GLU A 131 28.06 5.73 4.87
N LEU A 132 27.43 5.87 6.05
CA LEU A 132 26.20 6.66 6.21
C LEU A 132 26.39 8.11 5.74
N GLY A 133 27.61 8.64 5.79
CA GLY A 133 27.94 9.97 5.26
C GLY A 133 27.39 11.14 6.10
N ILE A 134 26.95 10.89 7.34
CA ILE A 134 26.31 11.89 8.21
C ILE A 134 27.24 12.22 9.38
N ARG A 135 27.55 13.51 9.56
CA ARG A 135 28.33 14.00 10.71
C ARG A 135 27.41 14.41 11.85
N LEU A 136 27.37 13.60 12.90
CA LEU A 136 26.49 13.82 14.06
C LEU A 136 27.02 14.90 15.01
N PRO A 137 26.13 15.66 15.68
CA PRO A 137 24.69 15.70 15.46
C PRO A 137 24.33 16.45 14.15
N ALA A 138 23.28 16.00 13.44
CA ALA A 138 22.88 16.61 12.17
C ALA A 138 21.36 16.63 11.99
N ARG A 139 20.87 17.66 11.29
CA ARG A 139 19.54 17.62 10.66
C ARG A 139 19.70 17.00 9.27
N ILE A 140 18.98 15.91 9.02
CA ILE A 140 19.04 15.17 7.76
C ILE A 140 17.65 15.04 7.16
N THR A 141 17.56 15.07 5.84
CA THR A 141 16.32 14.73 5.12
C THR A 141 16.17 13.21 5.01
N LEU A 142 14.96 12.74 4.69
CA LEU A 142 14.74 11.33 4.39
C LEU A 142 15.63 10.86 3.22
N ASP A 143 15.73 11.64 2.14
CA ASP A 143 16.61 11.30 1.01
C ASP A 143 18.09 11.18 1.39
N GLN A 144 18.57 12.00 2.33
CA GLN A 144 19.95 11.90 2.82
C GLN A 144 20.16 10.61 3.62
N LEU A 145 19.17 10.24 4.44
CA LEU A 145 19.19 8.99 5.17
C LEU A 145 19.15 7.78 4.21
N GLU A 146 18.22 7.77 3.25
CA GLU A 146 18.07 6.68 2.29
C GLU A 146 19.35 6.47 1.47
N ARG A 147 19.97 7.53 0.96
CA ARG A 147 21.28 7.43 0.27
C ARG A 147 22.37 6.83 1.16
N GLY A 148 22.43 7.24 2.43
CA GLY A 148 23.39 6.68 3.38
C GLY A 148 23.14 5.19 3.65
N ILE A 149 21.88 4.76 3.71
CA ILE A 149 21.50 3.35 3.85
C ILE A 149 21.85 2.55 2.59
N GLU A 150 21.61 3.10 1.40
CA GLU A 150 21.99 2.50 0.11
C GLU A 150 23.51 2.30 0.01
N HIS A 151 24.30 3.29 0.44
CA HIS A 151 25.76 3.17 0.48
C HIS A 151 26.21 2.02 1.39
N ILE A 152 25.62 1.89 2.59
CA ILE A 152 25.91 0.75 3.50
C ILE A 152 25.54 -0.58 2.84
N TYR A 153 24.39 -0.66 2.16
CA TYR A 153 23.96 -1.86 1.44
C TYR A 153 24.87 -2.18 0.23
N SER A 154 25.43 -1.16 -0.42
CA SER A 154 26.34 -1.29 -1.57
C SER A 154 27.67 -1.96 -1.22
N LEU A 155 28.01 -2.04 0.06
CA LEU A 155 29.17 -2.80 0.53
C LEU A 155 29.04 -4.31 0.26
N GLN A 156 27.83 -4.81 -0.06
CA GLN A 156 27.55 -6.23 -0.33
C GLN A 156 27.97 -7.18 0.82
N MET A 157 28.01 -6.65 2.05
CA MET A 157 28.42 -7.37 3.25
C MET A 157 27.24 -7.80 4.13
N PHE A 158 26.01 -7.40 3.79
CA PHE A 158 24.79 -7.64 4.55
C PHE A 158 23.67 -8.07 3.61
N ASP A 159 22.90 -9.08 4.02
CA ASP A 159 21.73 -9.54 3.26
C ASP A 159 20.57 -8.53 3.35
N ARG A 160 20.53 -7.73 4.42
CA ARG A 160 19.50 -6.72 4.66
C ARG A 160 20.08 -5.58 5.49
N VAL A 161 19.80 -4.34 5.08
CA VAL A 161 20.04 -3.15 5.89
C VAL A 161 18.69 -2.49 6.15
N GLY A 162 18.33 -2.34 7.42
CA GLY A 162 17.12 -1.63 7.83
C GLY A 162 17.43 -0.58 8.88
N TYR A 163 16.53 0.37 9.08
CA TYR A 163 16.68 1.36 10.14
C TYR A 163 15.36 1.61 10.88
N SER A 164 15.47 2.14 12.09
CA SER A 164 14.35 2.76 12.82
C SER A 164 14.85 3.99 13.55
N ILE A 165 13.94 4.92 13.83
CA ILE A 165 14.23 6.16 14.56
C ILE A 165 13.55 6.06 15.91
N GLU A 166 14.29 6.35 16.97
CA GLU A 166 13.78 6.42 18.34
C GLU A 166 13.92 7.86 18.82
N ASP A 167 12.80 8.51 19.13
CA ASP A 167 12.81 9.90 19.60
C ASP A 167 13.30 9.98 21.04
N GLY A 168 14.17 10.95 21.31
CA GLY A 168 14.71 11.25 22.63
C GLY A 168 14.60 12.73 22.97
N GLU A 169 14.79 13.08 24.24
CA GLU A 169 14.64 14.46 24.75
C GLU A 169 15.59 15.46 24.05
N GLU A 170 16.78 15.03 23.66
CA GLU A 170 17.81 15.88 23.03
C GLU A 170 17.87 15.74 21.50
N GLY A 171 17.02 14.87 20.91
CA GLY A 171 17.02 14.52 19.48
C GLY A 171 16.85 13.02 19.27
N SER A 172 16.70 12.60 18.02
CA SER A 172 16.40 11.20 17.70
C SER A 172 17.66 10.35 17.55
N THR A 173 17.56 9.08 17.95
CA THR A 173 18.58 8.05 17.74
C THR A 173 18.22 7.22 16.51
N LEU A 174 19.15 7.13 15.55
CA LEU A 174 19.02 6.27 14.39
C LEU A 174 19.57 4.87 14.70
N LEU A 175 18.70 3.87 14.75
CA LEU A 175 19.08 2.48 14.93
C LEU A 175 19.16 1.76 13.59
N ILE A 176 20.36 1.37 13.16
CA ILE A 176 20.62 0.60 11.95
C ILE A 176 20.72 -0.89 12.31
N ARG A 177 19.95 -1.72 11.62
CA ARG A 177 19.95 -3.19 11.73
C ARG A 177 20.59 -3.76 10.46
N LEU A 178 21.63 -4.56 10.66
CA LEU A 178 22.50 -5.13 9.64
C LEU A 178 22.47 -6.66 9.69
#